data_AF-A0A7V0JFY7-F1
#
_entry.id   AF-A0A7V0JFY7-F1
#
_cell.length_a   1.000
_cell.length_b   1.000
_cell.length_c   1.000
_cell.angle_alpha   90.00
_cell.angle_beta   90.00
_cell.angle_gamma   90.00
#
_symmetry.space_group_name_H-M   'P 1'
#
loop_
_entity.id
_entity.type
_entity.pdbx_description
1 polymer ?
#
loop_
_entity_poly.entity_id
_entity_poly.type
_entity_poly.pdbx_seq_one_letter_code
_entity_poly.pdbx_strand_id
1 'polypeptide(L)'
;MGTQPGAFAVHGIPLQGEHLDENLSLLLDFGERGTFSLLYTSRGAAQYPKEHLEVWGGDKTAVLEDFRTTTVYPGKKIFKTRGQDKGHKREIQKTLEAALGGSPPPLDMDEIIATHDWLFKIADGLRKNNG
;
A
#
# COMPACT_ATOMS: atom_id res chain seq x y z
N MET A 1 5.22 -3.91 -16.48
CA MET A 1 5.69 -2.76 -15.71
C MET A 1 4.52 -1.85 -15.44
N GLY A 2 4.34 -1.47 -14.17
CA GLY A 2 3.09 -0.96 -13.62
C GLY A 2 2.51 0.25 -14.35
N THR A 3 1.19 0.25 -14.53
CA THR A 3 0.50 1.43 -15.05
C THR A 3 0.55 2.52 -13.99
N GLN A 4 1.01 3.71 -14.35
CA GLN A 4 0.92 4.87 -13.46
C GLN A 4 -0.52 5.39 -13.43
N PRO A 5 -0.99 5.96 -12.31
CA PRO A 5 -2.30 6.58 -12.27
C PRO A 5 -2.35 7.81 -13.19
N GLY A 6 -3.52 8.10 -13.75
CA GLY A 6 -3.77 9.32 -14.55
C GLY A 6 -4.13 10.53 -13.68
N ALA A 7 -4.74 10.29 -12.52
CA ALA A 7 -5.16 11.33 -11.58
C ALA A 7 -5.17 10.81 -10.14
N PHE A 8 -5.23 11.73 -9.18
CA PHE A 8 -5.41 11.42 -7.77
C PHE A 8 -6.23 12.48 -7.05
N ALA A 9 -6.88 12.07 -5.96
CA ALA A 9 -7.48 12.96 -4.97
C ALA A 9 -6.95 12.58 -3.58
N VAL A 10 -6.55 13.57 -2.80
CA VAL A 10 -6.02 13.35 -1.45
C VAL A 10 -6.62 14.36 -0.47
N HIS A 11 -6.98 13.87 0.71
CA HIS A 11 -7.48 14.67 1.81
C HIS A 11 -6.79 14.26 3.11
N GLY A 12 -6.32 15.23 3.87
CA GLY A 12 -5.72 15.03 5.19
C GLY A 12 -6.59 15.64 6.26
N ILE A 13 -6.66 15.00 7.42
CA ILE A 13 -7.38 15.52 8.58
C ILE A 13 -6.33 15.98 9.60
N PRO A 14 -6.02 17.28 9.68
CA PRO A 14 -5.10 17.77 10.70
C PRO A 14 -5.68 17.55 12.09
N LEU A 15 -4.81 17.20 13.02
CA LEU A 15 -5.10 17.29 14.45
C LEU A 15 -4.28 18.40 15.09
N GLN A 16 -4.76 18.86 16.24
CA GLN A 16 -4.19 20.02 16.91
C GLN A 16 -2.72 19.75 17.28
N GLY A 17 -1.79 20.36 16.55
CA GLY A 17 -0.35 20.13 16.72
C GLY A 17 0.21 18.89 16.00
N GLU A 18 -0.58 18.16 15.22
CA GLU A 18 -0.13 17.03 14.41
C GLU A 18 0.09 17.44 12.94
N HIS A 19 0.97 16.70 12.26
CA HIS A 19 1.22 16.89 10.85
C HIS A 19 0.07 16.31 10.00
N LEU A 20 -0.21 16.96 8.86
CA LEU A 20 -1.31 16.59 7.95
C LEU A 20 -1.18 15.17 7.36
N ASP A 21 0.01 14.58 7.40
CA ASP A 21 0.36 13.27 6.86
C ASP A 21 0.10 12.10 7.83
N GLU A 22 -0.30 12.36 9.07
CA GLU A 22 -0.62 11.28 10.02
C GLU A 22 -1.99 10.64 9.79
N ASN A 23 -2.88 11.34 9.09
CA ASN A 23 -4.24 10.89 8.82
C ASN A 23 -4.69 11.36 7.44
N LEU A 24 -4.75 10.44 6.47
CA LEU A 24 -5.12 10.78 5.10
C LEU A 24 -6.01 9.73 4.44
N SER A 25 -6.81 10.21 3.49
CA SER A 25 -7.53 9.41 2.50
C SER A 25 -7.00 9.76 1.12
N LEU A 26 -6.64 8.75 0.34
CA LEU A 26 -6.09 8.86 -1.00
C LEU A 26 -6.91 8.00 -1.97
N LEU A 27 -7.24 8.56 -3.13
CA LEU A 27 -7.81 7.86 -4.27
C LEU A 27 -6.88 8.05 -5.46
N LEU A 28 -6.45 6.96 -6.09
CA LEU A 28 -5.70 6.94 -7.34
C LEU A 28 -6.57 6.37 -8.46
N ASP A 29 -6.56 7.04 -9.61
CA ASP A 29 -7.31 6.64 -10.80
C ASP A 29 -6.35 6.08 -11.87
N PHE A 30 -6.56 4.82 -12.27
CA PHE A 30 -5.81 4.17 -13.35
C PHE A 30 -6.62 4.03 -14.65
N GLY A 31 -7.72 4.78 -14.78
CA GLY A 31 -8.63 4.75 -15.92
C GLY A 31 -9.32 3.39 -16.07
N GLU A 32 -9.31 2.84 -17.29
CA GLU A 32 -9.89 1.53 -17.62
C GLU A 32 -9.30 0.35 -16.81
N ARG A 33 -8.19 0.57 -16.09
CA ARG A 33 -7.54 -0.45 -15.25
C ARG A 33 -8.08 -0.48 -13.82
N GLY A 34 -8.89 0.49 -13.44
CA GLY A 34 -9.55 0.57 -12.14
C GLY A 34 -9.04 1.69 -11.24
N THR A 35 -9.35 1.58 -9.96
CA THR A 35 -9.02 2.58 -8.95
C THR A 35 -8.35 1.92 -7.74
N PHE A 36 -7.56 2.71 -7.01
CA PHE A 36 -6.98 2.31 -5.73
C PHE A 36 -7.37 3.32 -4.68
N SER A 37 -7.86 2.84 -3.54
CA SER A 37 -8.17 3.67 -2.38
C SER A 37 -7.31 3.28 -1.20
N LEU A 38 -6.81 4.28 -0.47
CA LEU A 38 -6.02 4.11 0.73
C LEU A 38 -6.59 5.01 1.83
N LEU A 39 -6.89 4.39 2.96
CA LEU A 39 -7.14 5.07 4.22
C LEU A 39 -5.96 4.79 5.14
N TYR A 40 -5.26 5.84 5.54
CA TYR A 40 -4.15 5.77 6.49
C TYR A 40 -4.50 6.60 7.72
N THR A 41 -4.38 5.99 8.90
CA THR A 41 -4.67 6.68 10.16
C THR A 41 -3.83 6.15 11.31
N SER A 42 -3.34 7.08 12.13
CA SER A 42 -2.71 6.80 13.43
C SER A 42 -3.72 6.62 14.58
N ARG A 43 -5.03 6.83 14.34
CA ARG A 43 -6.09 6.95 15.37
C ARG A 43 -6.75 5.62 15.79
N GLY A 44 -6.16 4.50 15.41
CA GLY A 44 -6.70 3.17 15.71
C GLY A 44 -6.42 2.70 17.14
N ALA A 45 -7.33 1.91 17.72
CA ALA A 45 -7.04 1.21 18.97
C ALA A 45 -5.87 0.24 18.80
N ALA A 46 -4.99 0.11 19.79
CA ALA A 46 -3.79 -0.72 19.70
C ALA A 46 -4.07 -2.21 19.39
N GLN A 47 -5.27 -2.70 19.75
CA GLN A 47 -5.72 -4.08 19.50
C GLN A 47 -6.39 -4.25 18.12
N TYR A 48 -6.70 -3.16 17.42
CA TYR A 48 -7.34 -3.22 16.12
C TYR A 48 -6.32 -3.64 15.04
N PRO A 49 -6.69 -4.54 14.11
CA PRO A 49 -5.85 -4.90 12.97
C PRO A 49 -5.39 -3.68 12.19
N LYS A 50 -4.08 -3.53 11.97
CA LYS A 50 -3.52 -2.32 11.36
C LYS A 50 -3.56 -2.33 9.83
N GLU A 51 -3.75 -3.51 9.25
CA GLU A 51 -3.52 -3.74 7.82
C GLU A 51 -4.73 -4.46 7.25
N HIS A 52 -5.42 -3.81 6.31
CA HIS A 52 -6.55 -4.37 5.59
C HIS A 52 -6.37 -4.03 4.11
N LEU A 53 -6.26 -5.05 3.27
CA LEU A 53 -6.16 -4.89 1.82
C LEU A 53 -7.24 -5.74 1.17
N GLU A 54 -8.02 -5.11 0.31
CA GLU A 54 -9.01 -5.79 -0.50
C GLU A 54 -8.75 -5.51 -1.98
N VAL A 55 -8.80 -6.56 -2.80
CA VAL A 55 -8.56 -6.49 -4.24
C VAL A 55 -9.70 -7.18 -4.96
N TRP A 56 -10.29 -6.50 -5.92
CA TRP A 56 -11.40 -6.99 -6.74
C TRP A 56 -11.01 -7.03 -8.22
N GLY A 57 -11.46 -8.07 -8.93
CA GLY A 57 -11.30 -8.15 -10.37
C GLY A 57 -11.69 -9.52 -10.92
N GLY A 58 -12.33 -9.53 -12.10
CA GLY A 58 -12.71 -10.76 -12.82
C GLY A 58 -13.51 -11.74 -11.95
N ASP A 59 -14.58 -11.24 -11.33
CA ASP A 59 -15.48 -11.96 -10.41
C ASP A 59 -14.79 -12.61 -9.20
N LYS A 60 -13.60 -12.14 -8.85
CA LYS A 60 -12.85 -12.61 -7.68
C LYS A 60 -12.56 -11.46 -6.74
N THR A 61 -12.43 -11.82 -5.47
CA THR A 61 -12.08 -10.89 -4.40
C THR A 61 -11.08 -11.56 -3.47
N ALA A 62 -10.01 -10.85 -3.13
CA ALA A 62 -9.04 -11.27 -2.13
C ALA A 62 -9.03 -10.23 -1.00
N VAL A 63 -9.20 -10.71 0.24
CA VAL A 63 -9.17 -9.89 1.46
C VAL A 63 -7.97 -10.35 2.29
N LEU A 64 -7.07 -9.44 2.62
CA LEU A 64 -5.93 -9.66 3.51
C LEU A 64 -6.16 -8.90 4.82
N GLU A 65 -6.07 -9.62 5.93
CA GLU A 65 -6.22 -9.08 7.28
C GLU A 65 -4.93 -9.26 8.09
N ASP A 66 -4.35 -8.13 8.47
CA ASP A 66 -3.21 -7.94 9.37
C ASP A 66 -1.96 -8.77 9.05
N PHE A 67 -1.71 -9.07 7.76
CA PHE A 67 -0.68 -10.02 7.31
C PHE A 67 -0.76 -11.40 8.00
N ARG A 68 -1.97 -11.81 8.41
CA ARG A 68 -2.22 -13.09 9.08
C ARG A 68 -3.11 -14.01 8.26
N THR A 69 -4.17 -13.46 7.69
CA THR A 69 -5.18 -14.24 6.97
C THR A 69 -5.47 -13.62 5.63
N THR A 70 -5.43 -14.42 4.57
CA THR A 70 -5.94 -14.04 3.25
C THR A 70 -7.11 -14.91 2.88
N THR A 71 -8.26 -14.31 2.59
CA THR A 71 -9.46 -15.01 2.13
C THR A 71 -9.73 -14.67 0.66
N VAL A 72 -9.96 -15.68 -0.16
CA VAL A 72 -10.23 -15.53 -1.60
C VAL A 72 -11.62 -16.06 -1.96
N TYR A 73 -12.36 -15.27 -2.73
CA TYR A 73 -13.70 -15.53 -3.22
C TYR A 73 -13.75 -15.60 -4.76
N PRO A 74 -14.73 -16.32 -5.34
CA PRO A 74 -15.68 -17.24 -4.69
C PRO A 74 -15.01 -18.56 -4.26
N GLY A 75 -15.69 -19.34 -3.40
CA GLY A 75 -15.18 -20.62 -2.88
C GLY A 75 -14.41 -20.54 -1.56
N LYS A 76 -14.27 -19.33 -0.98
CA LYS A 76 -13.75 -19.05 0.38
C LYS A 76 -12.48 -19.84 0.73
N LYS A 77 -11.44 -19.72 -0.10
CA LYS A 77 -10.12 -20.28 0.22
C LYS A 77 -9.44 -19.39 1.26
N ILE A 78 -8.96 -19.99 2.35
CA ILE A 78 -8.33 -19.25 3.45
C ILE A 78 -6.88 -19.68 3.56
N PHE A 79 -5.97 -18.71 3.46
CA PHE A 79 -4.54 -18.88 3.71
C PHE A 79 -4.22 -18.22 5.06
N LYS A 80 -3.56 -18.95 5.95
CA LYS A 80 -3.14 -18.44 7.25
C LYS A 80 -1.64 -18.58 7.42
N THR A 81 -1.01 -17.55 7.94
CA THR A 81 0.37 -17.60 8.40
C THR A 81 0.40 -18.08 9.87
N ARG A 82 1.56 -18.54 10.35
CA ARG A 82 1.72 -18.94 11.77
C ARG A 82 1.64 -17.76 12.74
N GLY A 83 1.97 -16.57 12.26
CA GLY A 83 1.94 -15.30 12.96
C GLY A 83 1.96 -14.16 11.93
N GLN A 84 2.05 -12.92 12.37
CA GLN A 84 2.10 -11.80 11.44
C GLN A 84 3.38 -11.88 10.58
N ASP A 85 3.23 -12.06 9.27
CA ASP A 85 4.35 -12.15 8.33
C ASP A 85 4.33 -10.97 7.35
N LYS A 86 4.98 -9.88 7.74
CA LYS A 86 5.16 -8.68 6.90
C LYS A 86 6.23 -8.86 5.82
N GLY A 87 6.91 -10.01 5.77
CA GLY A 87 7.95 -10.28 4.79
C GLY A 87 9.33 -9.69 5.07
N HIS A 88 9.54 -8.95 6.16
CA HIS A 88 10.82 -8.26 6.46
C HIS A 88 12.05 -9.17 6.34
N LYS A 89 11.98 -10.39 6.89
CA LYS A 89 13.11 -11.34 6.82
C LYS A 89 13.44 -11.71 5.36
N ARG A 90 12.42 -11.92 4.54
CA ARG A 90 12.57 -12.30 3.13
C ARG A 90 13.07 -11.13 2.29
N GLU A 91 12.59 -9.93 2.58
CA GLU A 91 13.07 -8.69 1.97
C GLU A 91 14.57 -8.51 2.23
N ILE A 92 15.00 -8.52 3.50
CA ILE A 92 16.41 -8.38 3.89
C ILE A 92 17.26 -9.46 3.21
N GLN A 93 16.82 -10.71 3.24
CA GLN A 93 17.53 -11.82 2.60
C GLN A 93 17.74 -11.56 1.10
N LYS A 94 16.68 -11.22 0.36
CA LYS A 94 16.76 -10.97 -1.08
C LYS A 94 17.63 -9.74 -1.40
N THR A 95 17.55 -8.70 -0.59
CA THR A 95 18.40 -7.51 -0.75
C THR A 95 19.87 -7.85 -0.56
N LEU A 96 20.22 -8.67 0.44
CA LEU A 96 21.60 -9.12 0.66
C LEU A 96 22.08 -10.03 -0.47
N GLU A 97 21.26 -10.98 -0.91
CA GLU A 97 21.58 -11.86 -2.05
C GLU A 97 21.87 -11.03 -3.31
N ALA A 98 21.05 -10.01 -3.59
CA ALA A 98 21.26 -9.13 -4.73
C ALA A 98 22.51 -8.26 -4.58
N ALA A 99 22.75 -7.68 -3.40
CA ALA A 99 23.93 -6.86 -3.12
C ALA A 99 25.25 -7.65 -3.22
N LEU A 100 25.21 -8.95 -2.92
CA LEU A 100 26.35 -9.87 -3.06
C LEU A 100 26.48 -10.46 -4.47
N GLY A 101 25.61 -10.07 -5.41
CA GLY A 101 25.64 -10.54 -6.81
C GLY A 101 25.05 -11.94 -7.03
N GLY A 102 24.37 -12.50 -6.03
CA GLY A 102 23.73 -13.81 -6.10
C GLY A 102 22.37 -13.83 -6.82
N SER A 103 21.76 -12.66 -7.03
CA SER A 103 20.48 -12.51 -7.73
C SER A 103 20.28 -11.09 -8.26
N PRO A 104 19.35 -10.85 -9.20
CA PRO A 104 18.92 -9.50 -9.54
C PRO A 104 18.26 -8.79 -8.35
N PRO A 105 18.26 -7.44 -8.31
CA PRO A 105 17.51 -6.68 -7.32
C PRO A 105 16.04 -7.12 -7.21
N PRO A 106 15.45 -7.18 -6.00
CA PRO A 106 14.08 -7.64 -5.82
C PRO A 106 13.03 -6.67 -6.38
N LEU A 107 13.42 -5.42 -6.61
CA LEU A 107 12.60 -4.34 -7.15
C LEU A 107 13.39 -3.64 -8.26
N ASP A 108 12.68 -3.24 -9.31
CA ASP A 108 13.25 -2.48 -10.41
C ASP A 108 13.48 -1.01 -10.02
N MET A 109 14.60 -0.44 -10.44
CA MET A 109 14.98 0.93 -10.08
C MET A 109 14.02 1.97 -10.66
N ASP A 110 13.53 1.76 -11.88
CA ASP A 110 12.58 2.70 -12.50
C ASP A 110 11.22 2.64 -11.78
N GLU A 111 10.80 1.46 -11.31
CA GLU A 111 9.59 1.32 -10.48
C GLU A 111 9.72 2.01 -9.12
N ILE A 112 10.91 1.94 -8.48
CA ILE A 112 11.19 2.66 -7.24
C ILE A 112 11.10 4.17 -7.46
N ILE A 113 11.77 4.69 -8.50
CA ILE A 113 11.76 6.13 -8.82
C ILE A 113 10.34 6.60 -9.13
N ALA A 114 9.61 5.87 -9.98
CA ALA A 114 8.22 6.21 -10.32
C ALA A 114 7.31 6.25 -9.08
N THR A 115 7.51 5.32 -8.13
CA THR A 115 6.75 5.31 -6.88
C THR A 115 7.05 6.56 -6.05
N HIS A 116 8.32 6.94 -5.91
CA HIS A 116 8.72 8.13 -5.15
C HIS A 116 8.22 9.43 -5.80
N ASP A 117 8.26 9.54 -7.12
CA ASP A 117 7.70 10.69 -7.84
C ASP A 117 6.19 10.86 -7.54
N TRP A 118 5.45 9.76 -7.49
CA TRP A 118 4.05 9.78 -7.11
C TRP A 118 3.82 10.17 -5.66
N LEU A 119 4.65 9.65 -4.73
CA LEU A 119 4.59 10.05 -3.32
C LEU A 119 4.79 11.57 -3.16
N PHE A 120 5.77 12.16 -3.86
CA PHE A 120 5.99 13.61 -3.81
C PHE A 120 4.82 14.41 -4.38
N LYS A 121 4.25 13.99 -5.53
CA LYS A 121 3.05 14.62 -6.10
C LYS A 121 1.86 14.59 -5.14
N ILE A 122 1.64 13.45 -4.47
CA ILE A 122 0.57 13.28 -3.50
C ILE A 122 0.81 14.17 -2.27
N ALA A 123 2.03 14.19 -1.74
CA ALA A 123 2.40 15.03 -0.60
C ALA A 123 2.23 16.53 -0.90
N ASP A 124 2.58 16.97 -2.11
CA ASP A 124 2.36 18.34 -2.55
C ASP A 124 0.87 18.66 -2.74
N GLY A 125 0.08 17.71 -3.26
CA GLY A 125 -1.37 17.83 -3.35
C GLY A 125 -2.02 17.96 -1.96
N LEU A 126 -1.55 17.19 -0.99
CA LEU A 126 -2.02 17.23 0.39
C LEU A 126 -1.78 18.60 1.05
N ARG A 127 -0.63 19.23 0.78
CA ARG A 127 -0.31 20.58 1.27
C ARG A 127 -1.18 21.65 0.62
N LYS A 128 -1.41 21.56 -0.69
CA LYS A 128 -2.20 22.54 -1.46
C LYS A 128 -3.69 22.52 -1.11
N ASN A 129 -4.26 21.35 -0.79
CA ASN A 129 -5.68 21.21 -0.48
C ASN A 129 -6.05 21.64 0.95
N ASN A 130 -5.06 21.83 1.83
CA ASN A 130 -5.24 22.15 3.25
C ASN A 130 -4.65 23.51 3.67
N GLY A 131 -4.12 24.28 2.73
CA GLY A 131 -3.69 25.68 2.91
C GLY A 131 -4.76 26.63 2.39
#